data_AF-A0A920TFS7-F1
#
_entry.id   AF-A0A920TFS7-F1
#
_cell.length_a   1.000
_cell.length_b   1.000
_cell.length_c   1.000
_cell.angle_alpha   90.00
_cell.angle_beta   90.00
_cell.angle_gamma   90.00
#
_symmetry.space_group_name_H-M   'P 1'
#
loop_
_entity.id
_entity.type
_entity.pdbx_description
1 polymer ?
#
loop_
_entity_poly.entity_id
_entity_poly.type
_entity_poly.pdbx_seq_one_letter_code
_entity_poly.pdbx_strand_id
1 'polypeptide(L)'
;MTNTYRLALIGFGNVGQGLAKILLDRSSWLEERFDAKFVIVAISDMHKGSCYDPDGVSISKLLDSIDNTNNLEGVTAPHQGWDSLQTIQDSNADIIIENLLY
;
A
#
# COMPACT_ATOMS: atom_id res chain seq x y z
N MET A 1 0.63 -20.79 11.40
CA MET A 1 1.58 -20.56 10.29
C MET A 1 1.06 -19.27 9.72
N THR A 2 1.71 -18.14 9.97
CA THR A 2 1.11 -16.83 9.65
C THR A 2 0.83 -16.70 8.16
N ASN A 3 -0.44 -16.48 7.81
CA ASN A 3 -0.85 -16.20 6.44
C ASN A 3 -0.48 -14.76 6.09
N THR A 4 0.25 -14.58 5.00
CA THR A 4 0.58 -13.25 4.48
C THR A 4 -0.41 -12.87 3.39
N TYR A 5 -1.02 -11.69 3.52
CA TYR A 5 -1.94 -11.09 2.54
C TYR A 5 -1.28 -9.86 1.94
N ARG A 6 -1.09 -9.87 0.63
CA ARG A 6 -0.51 -8.76 -0.13
C ARG A 6 -1.62 -7.84 -0.60
N LEU A 7 -1.46 -6.55 -0.32
CA LEU A 7 -2.45 -5.52 -0.58
C LEU A 7 -1.97 -4.59 -1.68
N ALA A 8 -2.85 -4.29 -2.64
CA ALA A 8 -2.71 -3.14 -3.52
C ALA A 8 -3.78 -2.10 -3.21
N LEU A 9 -3.37 -0.84 -3.06
CA LEU A 9 -4.26 0.28 -2.77
C LEU A 9 -4.46 1.15 -4.00
N ILE A 10 -5.69 1.25 -4.48
CA ILE A 10 -6.09 2.18 -5.54
C ILE A 10 -6.67 3.42 -4.86
N GLY A 11 -5.88 4.49 -4.87
CA GLY A 11 -6.08 5.70 -4.09
C GLY A 11 -5.34 5.65 -2.74
N PHE A 12 -4.64 6.73 -2.41
CA PHE A 12 -3.91 6.90 -1.15
C PHE A 12 -4.26 8.24 -0.49
N GLY A 13 -5.56 8.53 -0.42
CA GLY A 13 -6.14 9.61 0.39
C GLY A 13 -6.30 9.22 1.86
N ASN A 14 -7.13 9.95 2.60
CA ASN A 14 -7.30 9.77 4.05
C ASN A 14 -7.61 8.32 4.46
N VAL A 15 -8.45 7.61 3.71
CA VAL A 15 -8.81 6.21 4.01
C VAL A 15 -7.62 5.27 3.81
N GLY A 16 -6.91 5.37 2.68
CA GLY A 16 -5.74 4.54 2.39
C GLY A 16 -4.60 4.79 3.38
N GLN A 17 -4.35 6.06 3.72
CA GLN A 17 -3.36 6.45 4.72
C GLN A 17 -3.74 6.00 6.14
N GLY A 18 -5.03 6.12 6.49
CA GLY A 18 -5.54 5.64 7.78
C GLY A 18 -5.40 4.13 7.92
N LEU A 19 -5.71 3.36 6.87
CA LEU A 19 -5.48 1.93 6.83
C LEU A 19 -3.99 1.61 6.99
N ALA A 20 -3.12 2.26 6.22
CA ALA A 20 -1.68 2.07 6.32
C ALA A 20 -1.17 2.33 7.76
N LYS A 21 -1.65 3.38 8.41
CA LYS A 21 -1.31 3.68 9.81
C LYS A 21 -1.77 2.57 10.77
N ILE A 22 -2.99 2.07 10.61
CA ILE A 22 -3.49 0.94 11.42
C ILE A 22 -2.63 -0.31 11.22
N LEU A 23 -2.29 -0.64 9.97
CA LEU A 23 -1.45 -1.80 9.66
C LEU A 23 -0.05 -1.66 10.27
N LEU A 24 0.53 -0.46 10.26
CA LEU A 24 1.80 -0.18 10.92
C LEU A 24 1.69 -0.36 12.44
N ASP A 25 0.71 0.28 13.07
CA ASP A 25 0.56 0.36 14.53
C ASP A 25 0.03 -0.95 15.17
N ARG A 26 -0.63 -1.80 14.38
CA ARG A 26 -1.32 -3.02 14.85
C ARG A 26 -0.85 -4.31 14.20
N SER A 27 0.24 -4.29 13.42
CA SER A 27 0.79 -5.46 12.74
C SER A 27 0.94 -6.68 13.66
N SER A 28 1.63 -6.54 14.80
CA SER A 28 1.81 -7.63 15.78
C SER A 28 0.48 -8.15 16.34
N TRP A 29 -0.46 -7.26 16.64
CA TRP A 29 -1.76 -7.65 17.17
C TRP A 29 -2.58 -8.43 16.15
N LEU A 30 -2.54 -8.03 14.87
CA LEU A 30 -3.22 -8.75 13.78
C LEU A 30 -2.63 -10.14 13.57
N GLU A 31 -1.31 -10.26 13.60
CA GLU A 31 -0.60 -11.53 13.50
C GLU A 31 -0.94 -12.45 14.69
N GLU A 32 -0.83 -11.96 15.93
CA GLU A 32 -1.13 -12.75 17.13
C GLU A 32 -2.60 -13.18 17.22
N ARG A 33 -3.53 -12.29 16.85
CA ARG A 33 -4.96 -12.52 17.06
C ARG A 33 -5.60 -13.36 15.95
N PHE A 34 -5.10 -13.24 14.72
CA PHE A 34 -5.72 -13.79 13.51
C PHE A 34 -4.79 -14.63 12.64
N ASP A 35 -3.53 -14.86 13.04
CA ASP A 35 -2.50 -15.54 12.22
C ASP A 35 -2.37 -14.87 10.83
N ALA A 36 -2.51 -13.54 10.79
CA ALA A 36 -2.60 -12.75 9.56
C ALA A 36 -1.59 -11.60 9.54
N LYS A 37 -0.71 -11.62 8.55
CA LYS A 37 0.24 -10.54 8.24
C LYS A 37 -0.22 -9.83 6.98
N PHE A 38 -0.24 -8.50 7.01
CA PHE A 38 -0.58 -7.68 5.84
C PHE A 38 0.66 -6.97 5.32
N VAL A 39 0.85 -7.00 4.01
CA VAL A 39 1.96 -6.33 3.33
C VAL A 39 1.39 -5.49 2.20
N ILE A 40 1.65 -4.18 2.20
CA ILE A 40 1.31 -3.33 1.06
C ILE A 40 2.39 -3.58 0.00
N VAL A 41 1.99 -4.09 -1.16
CA VAL A 41 2.90 -4.33 -2.30
C VAL A 41 2.77 -3.25 -3.36
N ALA A 42 1.58 -2.65 -3.52
CA ALA A 42 1.36 -1.61 -4.52
C ALA A 42 0.46 -0.49 -4.01
N ILE A 43 0.70 0.73 -4.50
CA ILE A 43 -0.19 1.88 -4.37
C ILE A 43 -0.25 2.59 -5.73
N SER A 44 -1.44 2.96 -6.19
CA SER A 44 -1.63 3.84 -7.34
C SER A 44 -2.65 4.93 -7.00
N ASP A 45 -2.25 6.19 -7.04
CA ASP A 45 -3.09 7.36 -6.77
C ASP A 45 -2.89 8.39 -7.89
N MET A 46 -4.00 8.90 -8.43
CA MET A 46 -3.98 9.81 -9.58
C MET A 46 -3.22 11.12 -9.33
N HIS A 47 -3.14 11.57 -8.08
CA HIS A 47 -2.51 12.84 -7.71
C HIS A 47 -1.15 12.65 -7.04
N LYS A 48 -0.98 11.55 -6.31
CA LYS A 48 0.23 11.28 -5.51
C LYS A 48 1.23 10.40 -6.24
N GLY A 49 0.85 9.78 -7.36
CA GLY A 49 1.68 8.83 -8.09
C GLY A 49 1.50 7.40 -7.58
N SER A 50 2.45 6.53 -7.92
CA SER A 50 2.35 5.10 -7.68
C SER A 50 3.69 4.48 -7.33
N CYS A 51 3.66 3.39 -6.57
CA CYS A 51 4.82 2.56 -6.30
C CYS A 51 4.41 1.08 -6.21
N TYR A 52 5.23 0.18 -6.74
CA TYR A 52 5.04 -1.26 -6.64
C TYR A 52 6.35 -1.98 -6.33
N ASP A 53 6.32 -2.83 -5.31
CA ASP A 53 7.38 -3.76 -4.94
C ASP A 53 6.77 -5.14 -4.63
N PRO A 54 7.13 -6.21 -5.37
CA PRO A 54 6.62 -7.55 -5.11
C PRO A 54 6.94 -8.08 -3.71
N ASP A 55 8.01 -7.60 -3.08
CA ASP A 55 8.44 -8.01 -1.74
C ASP A 55 7.86 -7.11 -0.63
N GLY A 56 7.17 -6.03 -1.02
CA GLY A 56 6.47 -5.12 -0.13
C GLY A 56 7.13 -3.74 -0.01
N VAL A 57 6.28 -2.73 0.15
CA VAL A 57 6.67 -1.33 0.32
C VAL A 57 6.66 -0.98 1.81
N SER A 58 7.66 -0.22 2.25
CA SER A 58 7.76 0.24 3.64
C SER A 58 6.63 1.21 3.99
N ILE A 59 5.73 0.80 4.89
CA ILE A 59 4.59 1.61 5.32
C ILE A 59 5.02 2.93 5.97
N SER A 60 6.08 2.91 6.78
CA SER A 60 6.59 4.14 7.39
C SER A 60 7.08 5.13 6.32
N LYS A 61 7.85 4.65 5.32
CA LYS A 61 8.31 5.51 4.21
C LYS A 61 7.17 6.06 3.36
N LEU A 62 6.11 5.27 3.15
CA LEU A 62 4.90 5.72 2.46
C LEU A 62 4.25 6.90 3.18
N LEU A 63 4.01 6.75 4.48
CA LEU A 63 3.41 7.80 5.32
C LEU A 63 4.34 9.02 5.40
N ASP A 64 5.64 8.82 5.63
CA ASP A 64 6.63 9.91 5.68
C ASP A 64 6.69 10.68 4.36
N SER A 65 6.63 10.00 3.21
CA SER A 65 6.64 10.64 1.89
C SER A 65 5.42 11.54 1.70
N ILE A 66 4.23 11.05 2.11
CA ILE A 66 3.00 11.83 2.05
C ILE A 66 3.05 13.04 2.99
N ASP A 67 3.49 12.85 4.23
CA ASP A 67 3.54 13.94 5.21
C ASP A 67 4.50 15.07 4.79
N ASN A 68 5.61 14.73 4.11
CA ASN A 68 6.62 15.70 3.71
C ASN A 68 6.41 16.31 2.32
N THR A 69 5.88 15.54 1.37
CA THR A 69 5.85 15.94 -0.06
C THR A 69 4.48 15.81 -0.71
N ASN A 70 3.52 15.21 0.01
CA ASN A 70 2.18 14.88 -0.49
C ASN A 70 2.18 14.08 -1.80
N ASN A 71 3.24 13.29 -2.04
CA ASN A 71 3.35 12.38 -3.18
C ASN A 71 4.19 11.14 -2.82
N LEU A 72 4.20 10.17 -3.72
CA LEU A 72 4.86 8.87 -3.59
C LEU A 72 6.13 8.76 -4.45
N GLU A 73 6.52 9.80 -5.18
CA GLU A 73 7.68 9.75 -6.09
C GLU A 73 8.99 9.51 -5.34
N GLY A 74 9.09 10.00 -4.09
CA GLY A 74 10.24 9.79 -3.21
C GLY A 74 10.36 8.37 -2.63
N VAL A 75 9.35 7.51 -2.84
CA VAL A 75 9.34 6.15 -2.30
C VAL A 75 10.11 5.23 -3.25
N THR A 76 11.25 4.72 -2.78
CA THR A 76 12.05 3.74 -3.52
C THR A 76 11.26 2.44 -3.69
N ALA A 77 10.96 2.09 -4.94
CA ALA A 77 10.34 0.83 -5.32
C ALA A 77 10.86 0.41 -6.73
N PRO A 78 10.87 -0.90 -7.05
CA PRO A 78 11.29 -1.39 -8.36
C PRO A 78 10.46 -0.84 -9.53
N HIS A 79 9.20 -0.52 -9.28
CA HIS A 79 8.27 0.00 -10.28
C HIS A 79 7.56 1.26 -9.78
N GLN A 80 7.46 2.25 -10.64
CA GLN A 80 6.71 3.50 -10.46
C GLN A 80 5.97 3.85 -11.76
N GLY A 81 5.03 4.80 -11.70
CA GLY A 81 4.23 5.26 -12.83
C GLY A 81 3.11 4.33 -13.31
N TRP A 82 2.71 3.33 -12.51
CA TRP A 82 1.61 2.43 -12.84
C TRP A 82 0.25 3.08 -12.55
N ASP A 83 -0.66 2.98 -13.49
CA ASP A 83 -2.06 3.35 -13.27
C ASP A 83 -2.82 2.28 -12.48
N SER A 84 -4.08 2.56 -12.18
CA SER A 84 -4.93 1.67 -11.39
C SER A 84 -5.14 0.32 -12.06
N LEU A 85 -5.35 0.29 -13.38
CA LEU A 85 -5.65 -0.94 -14.10
C LEU A 85 -4.42 -1.83 -14.20
N GLN A 86 -3.28 -1.25 -14.53
CA GLN A 86 -1.99 -1.95 -14.52
C GLN A 86 -1.69 -2.50 -13.13
N THR A 87 -1.92 -1.71 -12.08
CA THR A 87 -1.74 -2.17 -10.69
C THR A 87 -2.62 -3.38 -10.36
N ILE A 88 -3.88 -3.39 -10.79
CA ILE A 88 -4.82 -4.49 -10.56
C ILE A 88 -4.40 -5.76 -11.34
N GLN A 89 -3.90 -5.60 -12.56
CA GLN A 89 -3.60 -6.72 -13.47
C GLN A 89 -2.22 -7.34 -13.23
N ASP A 90 -1.21 -6.50 -12.99
CA ASP A 90 0.19 -6.91 -13.05
C ASP A 90 0.85 -7.02 -11.67
N SER A 91 0.23 -6.50 -10.61
CA SER A 91 0.78 -6.68 -9.26
C SER A 91 0.57 -8.10 -8.74
N ASN A 92 1.35 -8.47 -7.72
CA ASN A 92 1.20 -9.74 -7.02
C ASN A 92 0.26 -9.63 -5.81
N ALA A 93 -0.67 -8.66 -5.79
CA ALA A 93 -1.58 -8.49 -4.67
C ALA A 93 -2.61 -9.62 -4.58
N ASP A 94 -2.92 -10.05 -3.36
CA ASP A 94 -4.01 -11.00 -3.07
C ASP A 94 -5.35 -10.26 -2.92
N ILE A 95 -5.30 -9.00 -2.51
CA ILE A 95 -6.46 -8.16 -2.20
C ILE A 95 -6.24 -6.76 -2.81
N ILE A 96 -7.23 -6.30 -3.57
CA ILE A 96 -7.31 -4.92 -4.05
C ILE A 96 -8.25 -4.13 -3.14
N ILE A 97 -7.83 -2.93 -2.74
CA ILE A 97 -8.66 -1.98 -2.00
C ILE A 97 -8.77 -0.70 -2.83
N GLU A 98 -9.96 -0.42 -3.35
CA GLU A 98 -10.24 0.78 -4.12
C GLU A 98 -10.98 1.80 -3.27
N ASN A 99 -10.36 2.97 -3.06
CA ASN A 99 -10.92 4.09 -2.31
C ASN A 99 -10.81 5.42 -3.09
N LEU A 100 -10.64 5.34 -4.40
CA LEU A 100 -10.65 6.50 -5.30
C LEU A 100 -12.13 6.90 -5.54
N LEU A 101 -12.48 8.17 -5.30
CA LEU A 101 -13.77 8.72 -5.71
C LEU A 101 -13.60 9.40 -7.07
N TYR A 102 -14.49 9.08 -8.01
CA TYR A 102 -14.55 9.63 -9.37
C TYR A 102 -15.14 11.05 -9.39
#